data_AF-A0AA39FUX4-F1
#
_entry.id   AF-A0AA39FUX4-F1
#
_cell.length_a   1.000
_cell.length_b   1.000
_cell.length_c   1.000
_cell.angle_alpha   90.00
_cell.angle_beta   90.00
_cell.angle_gamma   90.00
#
_symmetry.space_group_name_H-M   'P 1'
#
loop_
_entity.id
_entity.type
_entity.pdbx_description
1 polymer ?
#
loop_
_entity_poly.entity_id
_entity_poly.type
_entity_poly.pdbx_seq_one_letter_code
_entity_poly.pdbx_strand_id
1 'polypeptide(L)' 'MTVLSKLRIAAQMPQEQKMEQANFLIENSGSLEDLRNQTIRVINVLQSSKYHWKLRFMIVSFFLILLIRI' A
#
# COMPACT_ATOMS: atom_id res chain seq x y z
N MET A 1 -26.16 -13.52 -9.09
CA MET A 1 -25.93 -12.15 -8.57
C MET A 1 -27.27 -11.54 -8.17
N THR A 2 -27.48 -11.24 -6.89
CA THR A 2 -28.72 -10.61 -6.39
C THR A 2 -28.77 -9.11 -6.73
N VAL A 3 -29.96 -8.50 -6.71
CA VAL A 3 -30.10 -7.04 -6.92
C VAL A 3 -29.26 -6.25 -5.90
N LEU A 4 -29.29 -6.66 -4.63
CA LEU A 4 -28.53 -6.04 -3.56
C LEU A 4 -27.00 -6.09 -3.79
N SER A 5 -26.48 -7.22 -4.28
CA SER A 5 -25.04 -7.32 -4.57
C SER A 5 -24.60 -6.42 -5.72
N LYS A 6 -25.43 -6.24 -6.76
CA LYS A 6 -25.16 -5.28 -7.84
C LYS A 6 -25.13 -3.84 -7.35
N LEU A 7 -26.08 -3.44 -6.49
CA LEU A 7 -26.13 -2.09 -5.91
C LEU A 7 -24.91 -1.80 -5.05
N ARG A 8 -24.46 -2.78 -4.25
CA ARG A 8 -23.25 -2.65 -3.44
C ARG A 8 -21.99 -2.48 -4.29
N ILE A 9 -21.87 -3.23 -5.38
CA ILE A 9 -20.74 -3.12 -6.31
C ILE A 9 -20.76 -1.75 -7.01
N ALA A 10 -21.93 -1.33 -7.49
CA ALA A 10 -22.10 -0.04 -8.18
C ALA A 10 -21.82 1.18 -7.28
N ALA A 11 -22.03 1.05 -5.97
CA ALA A 11 -21.73 2.10 -5.00
C ALA A 11 -20.23 2.19 -4.62
N GLN A 12 -19.41 1.24 -5.05
CA GLN A 12 -17.97 1.25 -4.81
C GLN A 12 -17.23 1.91 -5.97
N MET A 13 -15.98 2.32 -5.73
CA MET A 13 -15.06 2.69 -6.81
C MET A 13 -14.94 1.54 -7.85
N PRO A 14 -14.93 1.86 -9.17
CA PRO A 14 -14.69 0.88 -10.22
C PRO A 14 -13.41 0.10 -10.00
N GLN A 15 -13.41 -1.18 -10.40
CA GLN A 15 -12.29 -2.07 -10.14
C GLN A 15 -11.03 -1.62 -10.87
N GLU A 16 -11.18 -1.16 -12.11
CA GLU A 16 -10.11 -0.64 -12.96
C GLU A 16 -9.42 0.56 -12.28
N GLN A 17 -10.22 1.48 -11.73
CA GLN A 17 -9.67 2.63 -11.01
C GLN A 17 -8.93 2.23 -9.73
N LYS A 18 -9.43 1.24 -8.98
CA LYS A 18 -8.70 0.68 -7.83
C LYS A 18 -7.37 0.09 -8.26
N MET A 19 -7.34 -0.59 -9.42
CA MET A 19 -6.12 -1.22 -9.93
C MET A 19 -5.09 -0.19 -10.38
N GLU A 20 -5.52 0.88 -11.05
CA GLU A 20 -4.65 1.97 -11.49
C GLU A 20 -3.99 2.71 -10.31
N GLN A 21 -4.70 2.86 -9.19
CA GLN A 21 -4.22 3.59 -8.02
C GLN A 21 -3.39 2.74 -7.06
N ALA A 22 -3.38 1.42 -7.21
CA ALA A 22 -2.71 0.52 -6.28
C ALA A 22 -1.21 0.36 -6.60
N ASN A 23 -0.37 0.38 -5.57
CA ASN A 23 1.06 0.06 -5.72
C ASN A 23 1.32 -1.45 -5.87
N PHE A 24 0.42 -2.29 -5.35
CA PHE A 24 0.50 -3.74 -5.45
C PHE A 24 -0.86 -4.30 -5.83
N LEU A 25 -0.86 -5.20 -6.82
CA LEU A 25 -2.03 -5.96 -7.24
C LEU A 25 -1.84 -7.42 -6.83
N ILE A 26 -2.85 -8.00 -6.19
CA ILE A 26 -2.85 -9.40 -5.78
C ILE A 26 -4.07 -10.07 -6.41
N GLU A 27 -3.84 -11.07 -7.27
CA GLU A 27 -4.90 -11.78 -7.94
C GLU A 27 -5.37 -12.98 -7.11
N ASN A 28 -6.66 -12.99 -6.77
CA ASN A 28 -7.28 -14.02 -5.91
C ASN A 28 -8.11 -15.05 -6.69
N SER A 29 -8.08 -15.01 -8.02
CA SER A 29 -8.79 -15.97 -8.89
C SER A 29 -7.96 -17.21 -9.24
N GLY A 30 -6.65 -17.19 -8.92
CA GLY A 30 -5.73 -18.31 -9.14
C GLY A 30 -5.69 -19.31 -7.98
N SER A 31 -4.58 -20.06 -7.86
CA SER A 31 -4.41 -21.01 -6.77
C SER A 31 -4.09 -20.33 -5.43
N LEU A 32 -4.37 -21.02 -4.32
CA LEU A 32 -4.01 -20.54 -2.98
C LEU A 32 -2.49 -20.36 -2.83
N GLU A 33 -1.70 -21.22 -3.47
CA GLU A 33 -0.24 -21.15 -3.45
C GLU A 33 0.26 -19.89 -4.17
N ASP A 34 -0.29 -19.58 -5.36
CA ASP A 34 0.05 -18.36 -6.09
C ASP A 34 -0.30 -17.11 -5.28
N LEU A 35 -1.46 -17.11 -4.64
CA LEU A 35 -1.91 -16.02 -3.77
C LEU A 35 -0.95 -15.83 -2.58
N ARG A 36 -0.53 -16.93 -1.96
CA ARG A 36 0.44 -16.92 -0.85
C ARG A 36 1.78 -16.36 -1.32
N ASN A 37 2.28 -16.81 -2.47
CA ASN A 37 3.54 -16.35 -3.03
C ASN A 37 3.51 -14.86 -3.41
N GLN A 38 2.42 -14.39 -4.02
CA GLN A 38 2.20 -12.96 -4.29
C GLN A 38 2.22 -12.14 -2.99
N THR A 39 1.52 -12.61 -1.96
CA THR A 39 1.42 -11.94 -0.66
C THR A 39 2.79 -11.84 0.03
N ILE A 40 3.56 -12.93 0.04
CA ILE A 40 4.91 -12.95 0.64
C ILE A 40 5.83 -11.95 -0.07
N ARG A 41 5.76 -11.84 -1.40
CA ARG A 41 6.54 -10.84 -2.15
C ARG A 41 6.24 -9.42 -1.70
N VAL A 42 4.96 -9.07 -1.56
CA VAL A 42 4.54 -7.74 -1.06
C VAL A 42 5.08 -7.49 0.35
N ILE A 43 4.93 -8.46 1.25
CA ILE A 43 5.45 -8.36 2.62
C ILE A 43 6.96 -8.09 2.64
N ASN A 44 7.74 -8.82 1.84
CA ASN A 44 9.19 -8.65 1.78
C ASN A 44 9.58 -7.26 1.28
N VAL A 45 8.89 -6.72 0.28
CA VAL A 45 9.10 -5.35 -0.20
C VAL A 45 8.80 -4.34 0.91
N LEU A 46 7.67 -4.48 1.59
CA LEU A 46 7.27 -3.58 2.67
C LEU A 46 8.25 -3.62 3.85
N GLN A 47 8.72 -4.81 4.23
CA GLN A 47 9.71 -4.98 5.31
C GLN A 47 11.09 -4.43 4.95
N SER A 48 11.47 -4.47 3.67
CA SER A 48 12.74 -3.90 3.22
C SER A 48 12.78 -2.37 3.28
N SER A 49 11.61 -1.71 3.36
CA SER A 49 11.51 -0.25 3.33
C SER A 49 12.02 0.39 4.62
N LYS A 50 13.20 1.03 4.52
CA LYS A 50 13.80 1.86 5.58
C LYS A 50 13.42 3.33 5.48
N TYR A 51 12.40 3.67 4.70
CA TYR A 51 12.00 5.06 4.45
C TYR A 51 11.66 5.82 5.75
N HIS A 52 11.08 5.13 6.72
CA HIS A 52 10.77 5.69 8.04
C HIS A 52 12.02 6.22 8.76
N TRP A 53 13.17 5.55 8.65
CA TRP A 53 14.42 6.05 9.23
C TRP A 53 14.91 7.30 8.52
N LYS A 54 14.85 7.33 7.18
CA LYS A 54 15.22 8.52 6.39
C LYS A 54 14.39 9.74 6.81
N LEU A 55 13.08 9.56 6.97
CA LEU A 55 12.18 10.62 7.41
C LEU A 55 12.52 11.10 8.83
N ARG A 56 12.77 10.17 9.77
CA ARG A 56 13.18 10.52 11.14
C ARG A 56 14.47 11.35 11.17
N PHE A 57 15.50 10.94 10.42
CA PHE A 57 16.76 11.70 10.35
C PHE A 57 16.56 13.09 9.74
N MET A 58 15.73 13.21 8.70
CA MET A 58 15.41 14.50 8.10
C MET A 58 14.74 15.44 9.10
N ILE A 59 13.75 14.95 9.84
CA ILE A 59 13.03 15.73 10.86
C ILE A 59 14.00 16.16 11.97
N VAL A 60 14.80 15.24 12.50
CA VAL A 60 15.79 15.55 13.56
C VAL A 60 16.83 16.57 13.07
N SER A 61 17.36 16.39 11.86
CA SER A 61 18.33 17.32 11.28
C SER A 61 17.73 18.72 11.08
N PHE A 62 16.48 18.80 10.62
CA PHE A 62 15.77 20.07 10.48
C PHE A 62 15.64 20.82 11.82
N PHE A 63 15.23 20.15 12.88
CA PHE A 63 15.11 20.76 14.21
C PHE A 63 16.47 21.15 14.82
N LEU A 64 17.52 20.34 14.63
CA LEU A 64 18.87 20.68 15.09
C LEU A 64 19.40 21.95 14.42
N ILE A 65 19.20 22.10 13.10
CA ILE A 65 19.60 23.30 12.36
C ILE A 65 18.86 24.53 12.90
N LEU A 66 17.56 24.41 13.16
CA LEU A 66 16.77 25.50 13.72
C LEU A 66 17.28 25.93 15.11
N LEU A 67 17.60 24.98 15.98
CA LEU A 67 18.10 25.25 17.33
C LEU A 67 19.48 25.92 17.35
N ILE A 68 20.37 25.59 16.41
CA ILE A 68 21.71 26.20 16.32
C ILE A 68 21.65 27.65 15.79
N ARG A 69 20.55 28.01 15.11
CA ARG A 69 20.34 29.32 14.48
C ARG A 69 19.58 30.32 15.37
N ILE A 70 19.11 29.89 16.54
CA ILE A 70 18.44 30.70 17.58
C ILE A 70 19.48 30.98 18.68
#